data_AF-A0A5N6TM84-F1
#
_entry.id   AF-A0A5N6TM84-F1
#
_cell.length_a   1.000
_cell.length_b   1.000
_cell.length_c   1.000
_cell.angle_alpha   90.00
_cell.angle_beta   90.00
_cell.angle_gamma   90.00
#
_symmetry.space_group_name_H-M   'P 1'
#
loop_
_entity.id
_entity.type
_entity.pdbx_description
1 polymer ?
#
loop_
_entity_poly.entity_id
_entity_poly.type
_entity_poly.pdbx_seq_one_letter_code
_entity_poly.pdbx_strand_id
1 'polypeptide(L)'
;MADLFHRASSFLFSLPGTLPPSLRQPSNNVRLTVSALSATILAVTVPRIYRDYKTFLSYGPGGVPYNFLGWFGVSVIMRPWAREMLSTEPYNHLIAAGETTSYLTDEVVQGKKRDRPEVGPHIAPQRQLTEFPPEEIKKKLDADFYALASRNQHLIKLSPSHVELHADAFFLADGLSPSPIAQQMKGEIAHIHHLKDFSLHLTLAPADCKKIIENGWGQRHKLSGVKIPRALFAGRDISIPLEYVFIYAPRTEEEVAFVMEIVVASVKFMTGAVEVR
;
A
#
# COMPACT_ATOMS: atom_id res chain seq x y z
N MET A 1 13.46 37.23 -42.93
CA MET A 1 12.35 36.26 -42.84
C MET A 1 11.40 36.65 -41.69
N ALA A 2 10.81 37.82 -41.78
CA ALA A 2 9.80 38.33 -40.83
C ALA A 2 8.55 38.82 -41.59
N ASP A 3 8.37 38.34 -42.83
CA ASP A 3 7.45 38.91 -43.83
C ASP A 3 6.44 37.88 -44.37
N LEU A 4 6.32 36.71 -43.74
CA LEU A 4 5.35 35.67 -44.12
C LEU A 4 4.18 35.52 -43.14
N PHE A 5 4.28 36.08 -41.92
CA PHE A 5 3.21 36.04 -40.93
C PHE A 5 2.31 37.28 -40.94
N HIS A 6 2.64 38.30 -41.74
CA HIS A 6 1.85 39.54 -41.81
C HIS A 6 0.63 39.44 -42.75
N ARG A 7 0.51 38.36 -43.55
CA ARG A 7 -0.55 38.21 -44.57
C ARG A 7 -1.64 37.18 -44.28
N ALA A 8 -1.61 36.50 -43.13
CA ALA A 8 -2.67 35.54 -42.77
C ALA A 8 -3.70 36.09 -41.75
N SER A 9 -3.51 37.29 -41.20
CA SER A 9 -4.44 37.88 -40.21
C SER A 9 -5.36 38.97 -40.78
N SER A 10 -5.32 39.24 -42.09
CA SER A 10 -6.10 40.31 -42.72
C SER A 10 -7.32 39.84 -43.53
N PHE A 11 -7.73 38.58 -43.41
CA PHE A 11 -9.03 38.13 -43.91
C PHE A 11 -9.79 37.52 -42.74
N LEU A 12 -10.57 38.36 -42.05
CA LEU A 12 -11.79 38.00 -41.28
C LEU A 12 -12.34 39.19 -40.47
N PHE A 13 -11.73 40.39 -40.53
CA PHE A 13 -12.30 41.60 -39.93
C PHE A 13 -13.03 42.48 -40.95
N SER A 14 -14.20 42.00 -41.36
CA SER A 14 -15.26 42.89 -41.86
C SER A 14 -16.61 42.22 -41.66
N LEU A 15 -17.02 42.14 -40.39
CA LEU A 15 -18.41 42.09 -39.97
C LEU A 15 -18.59 43.14 -38.87
N PRO A 16 -19.29 44.26 -39.11
CA PRO A 16 -19.72 45.15 -38.05
C PRO A 16 -20.92 44.49 -37.37
N GLY A 17 -20.64 43.55 -36.48
CA GLY A 17 -21.60 42.92 -35.58
C GLY A 17 -21.30 43.34 -34.17
N THR A 18 -21.70 44.55 -33.78
CA THR A 18 -21.79 44.95 -32.37
C THR A 18 -22.77 44.02 -31.67
N LEU A 19 -22.26 42.98 -31.01
CA LEU A 19 -23.06 42.24 -30.03
C LEU A 19 -23.55 43.24 -28.97
N PRO A 20 -24.86 43.29 -28.67
CA PRO A 20 -25.40 44.25 -27.72
C PRO A 20 -24.77 44.04 -26.32
N PRO A 21 -24.50 45.11 -25.56
CA PRO A 21 -23.88 45.03 -24.22
C PRO A 21 -24.72 44.23 -23.21
N SER A 22 -25.99 43.96 -23.52
CA SER A 22 -26.91 43.13 -22.74
C SER A 22 -26.53 41.64 -22.69
N LEU A 23 -25.60 41.17 -23.52
CA LEU A 23 -25.10 39.78 -23.50
C LEU A 23 -23.81 39.58 -22.69
N ARG A 24 -23.30 40.61 -21.99
CA ARG A 24 -21.98 40.55 -21.31
C ARG A 24 -22.01 40.39 -19.80
N GLN A 25 -23.16 40.33 -19.14
CA GLN A 25 -23.20 40.11 -17.69
C GLN A 25 -24.15 38.98 -17.30
N PRO A 26 -23.67 37.93 -16.58
CA PRO A 26 -24.56 36.92 -16.03
C PRO A 26 -25.54 37.61 -15.09
N SER A 27 -26.83 37.28 -15.21
CA SER A 27 -27.89 37.83 -14.37
C SER A 27 -27.60 37.56 -12.89
N ASN A 28 -28.15 38.38 -11.99
CA ASN A 28 -27.98 38.21 -10.55
C ASN A 28 -28.35 36.79 -10.09
N ASN A 29 -29.35 36.18 -10.73
CA ASN A 29 -29.75 34.79 -10.48
C ASN A 29 -28.64 33.81 -10.85
N VAL A 30 -27.98 33.97 -12.01
CA VAL A 30 -26.84 33.13 -12.39
C VAL A 30 -25.68 33.28 -11.41
N ARG A 31 -25.36 34.51 -10.96
CA ARG A 31 -24.30 34.75 -9.96
C ARG A 31 -24.63 34.14 -8.61
N LEU A 32 -25.87 34.25 -8.15
CA LEU A 32 -26.35 33.64 -6.91
C LEU A 32 -26.31 32.12 -6.98
N THR A 33 -26.78 31.53 -8.08
CA THR A 33 -26.74 30.08 -8.29
C THR A 33 -25.31 29.55 -8.31
N VAL A 34 -24.39 30.19 -9.05
CA VAL A 34 -22.97 29.78 -9.09
C VAL A 34 -22.31 29.91 -7.70
N SER A 35 -22.62 30.98 -6.96
CA SER A 35 -22.07 31.18 -5.61
C SER A 35 -22.59 30.13 -4.63
N ALA A 36 -23.90 29.84 -4.66
CA ALA A 36 -24.52 28.81 -3.82
C ALA A 36 -24.00 27.40 -4.13
N LEU A 37 -23.82 27.07 -5.41
CA LEU A 37 -23.19 25.81 -5.86
C LEU A 37 -21.76 25.71 -5.35
N SER A 38 -20.96 26.76 -5.51
CA SER A 38 -19.57 26.82 -5.05
C SER A 38 -19.47 26.66 -3.53
N ALA A 39 -20.31 27.38 -2.77
CA ALA A 39 -20.36 27.26 -1.31
C ALA A 39 -20.77 25.85 -0.87
N THR A 40 -21.75 25.23 -1.54
CA THR A 40 -22.17 23.86 -1.26
C THR A 40 -21.05 22.86 -1.53
N ILE A 41 -20.38 22.98 -2.68
CA ILE A 41 -19.23 22.13 -3.03
C ILE A 41 -18.14 22.27 -1.95
N LEU A 42 -17.78 23.48 -1.55
CA LEU A 42 -16.78 23.71 -0.51
C LEU A 42 -17.21 23.13 0.85
N ALA A 43 -18.46 23.36 1.27
CA ALA A 43 -19.00 22.86 2.53
C ALA A 43 -19.02 21.32 2.60
N VAL A 44 -19.13 20.65 1.45
CA VAL A 44 -19.21 19.18 1.35
C VAL A 44 -17.83 18.55 1.14
N THR A 45 -16.91 19.22 0.43
CA THR A 45 -15.58 18.71 0.09
C THR A 45 -14.55 18.99 1.17
N VAL A 46 -14.50 20.19 1.73
CA VAL A 46 -13.49 20.59 2.72
C VAL A 46 -13.52 19.70 3.96
N PRO A 47 -14.67 19.39 4.59
CA PRO A 47 -14.69 18.49 5.74
C PRO A 47 -14.26 17.06 5.41
N ARG A 48 -14.51 16.58 4.18
CA ARG A 48 -14.06 15.24 3.74
C ARG A 48 -12.56 15.20 3.55
N ILE A 49 -11.99 16.20 2.87
CA ILE A 49 -10.54 16.34 2.70
C ILE A 49 -9.87 16.45 4.07
N TYR A 50 -10.43 17.25 4.98
CA TYR A 50 -9.90 17.38 6.33
C TYR A 50 -9.94 16.06 7.10
N ARG A 51 -11.06 15.32 7.05
CA ARG A 51 -11.16 13.99 7.69
C ARG A 51 -10.19 12.99 7.07
N ASP A 52 -10.09 12.94 5.76
CA ASP A 52 -9.15 12.07 5.03
C ASP A 52 -7.69 12.37 5.44
N TYR A 53 -7.33 13.66 5.47
CA TYR A 53 -6.02 14.10 5.96
C TYR A 53 -5.80 13.75 7.45
N LYS A 54 -6.81 13.91 8.30
CA LYS A 54 -6.73 13.51 9.71
C LYS A 54 -6.57 12.00 9.87
N THR A 55 -7.20 11.20 9.02
CA THR A 55 -6.99 9.75 8.95
C THR A 55 -5.56 9.44 8.49
N PHE A 56 -5.02 10.14 7.50
CA PHE A 56 -3.62 9.99 7.11
C PHE A 56 -2.66 10.30 8.27
N LEU A 57 -2.90 11.39 9.00
CA LEU A 57 -2.09 11.71 10.18
C LEU A 57 -2.30 10.68 11.31
N SER A 58 -3.45 10.02 11.40
CA SER A 58 -3.65 9.03 12.46
C SER A 58 -2.73 7.81 12.30
N TYR A 59 -2.18 7.55 11.11
CA TYR A 59 -1.25 6.46 10.86
C TYR A 59 0.10 6.58 11.56
N GLY A 60 0.50 7.81 11.91
CA GLY A 60 1.87 8.10 12.33
C GLY A 60 2.86 8.15 11.16
N PRO A 61 4.16 8.33 11.44
CA PRO A 61 5.20 8.35 10.41
C PRO A 61 5.38 6.97 9.73
N GLY A 62 6.01 6.98 8.57
CA GLY A 62 6.32 5.81 7.76
C GLY A 62 7.16 6.20 6.53
N GLY A 63 7.08 5.43 5.44
CA GLY A 63 7.89 5.66 4.23
C GLY A 63 7.58 6.92 3.40
N VAL A 64 6.53 7.68 3.75
CA VAL A 64 6.17 8.96 3.11
C VAL A 64 6.21 10.11 4.10
N PRO A 65 6.44 11.37 3.65
CA PRO A 65 6.46 12.52 4.55
C PRO A 65 5.18 12.62 5.40
N TYR A 66 5.32 12.70 6.71
CA TYR A 66 4.21 12.79 7.65
C TYR A 66 3.66 14.22 7.74
N ASN A 67 3.11 14.71 6.64
CA ASN A 67 2.54 16.06 6.51
C ASN A 67 1.58 16.13 5.30
N PHE A 68 1.06 17.32 5.01
CA PHE A 68 0.15 17.56 3.88
C PHE A 68 0.73 17.15 2.52
N LEU A 69 2.04 17.34 2.29
CA LEU A 69 2.66 17.00 1.01
C LEU A 69 2.68 15.48 0.80
N GLY A 70 2.98 14.71 1.85
CA GLY A 70 2.91 13.25 1.78
C GLY A 70 1.50 12.75 1.55
N TRP A 71 0.51 13.29 2.30
CA TRP A 71 -0.90 13.00 2.08
C TRP A 71 -1.32 13.26 0.64
N PHE A 72 -1.01 14.44 0.10
CA PHE A 72 -1.36 14.80 -1.28
C PHE A 72 -0.70 13.85 -2.29
N GLY A 73 0.57 13.48 -2.06
CA GLY A 73 1.29 12.51 -2.87
C GLY A 73 0.59 11.16 -2.94
N VAL A 74 0.20 10.58 -1.80
CA VAL A 74 -0.41 9.25 -1.75
C VAL A 74 -1.90 9.25 -2.12
N SER A 75 -2.62 10.34 -1.88
CA SER A 75 -4.07 10.45 -2.13
C SER A 75 -4.41 10.91 -3.55
N VAL A 76 -3.50 11.64 -4.20
CA VAL A 76 -3.75 12.25 -5.51
C VAL A 76 -2.76 11.75 -6.55
N ILE A 77 -1.46 11.95 -6.32
CA ILE A 77 -0.43 11.67 -7.34
C ILE A 77 -0.29 10.18 -7.59
N MET A 78 -0.20 9.36 -6.54
CA MET A 78 0.02 7.91 -6.68
C MET A 78 -1.27 7.12 -6.96
N ARG A 79 -2.44 7.76 -6.84
CA ARG A 79 -3.75 7.10 -6.95
C ARG A 79 -4.01 6.35 -8.25
N PRO A 80 -3.57 6.81 -9.44
CA PRO A 80 -3.74 6.06 -10.68
C PRO A 80 -3.09 4.66 -10.68
N TRP A 81 -2.11 4.42 -9.81
CA TRP A 81 -1.43 3.12 -9.67
C TRP A 81 -1.98 2.26 -8.54
N ALA A 82 -2.94 2.77 -7.75
CA ALA A 82 -3.54 2.00 -6.67
C ALA A 82 -4.30 0.79 -7.22
N ARG A 83 -4.11 -0.36 -6.59
CA ARG A 83 -4.83 -1.60 -6.84
C ARG A 83 -5.86 -1.83 -5.74
N GLU A 84 -6.91 -2.58 -6.07
CA GLU A 84 -7.72 -3.20 -5.02
C GLU A 84 -6.90 -4.28 -4.30
N MET A 85 -7.25 -4.55 -3.04
CA MET A 85 -6.38 -5.29 -2.13
C MET A 85 -6.92 -6.68 -1.78
N LEU A 86 -8.15 -7.02 -2.17
CA LEU A 86 -8.86 -8.18 -1.64
C LEU A 86 -9.01 -9.32 -2.65
N SER A 87 -8.96 -9.03 -3.96
CA SER A 87 -9.03 -10.07 -4.97
C SER A 87 -7.82 -11.00 -4.88
N THR A 88 -8.07 -12.30 -5.01
CA THR A 88 -7.05 -13.34 -5.15
C THR A 88 -6.88 -13.79 -6.60
N GLU A 89 -7.58 -13.17 -7.55
CA GLU A 89 -7.49 -13.50 -8.97
C GLU A 89 -6.05 -13.48 -9.51
N PRO A 90 -5.19 -12.49 -9.15
CA PRO A 90 -3.82 -12.47 -9.68
C PRO A 90 -3.04 -13.74 -9.32
N TYR A 91 -3.29 -14.31 -8.14
CA TYR A 91 -2.64 -15.54 -7.70
C TYR A 91 -3.20 -16.76 -8.40
N ASN A 92 -4.48 -16.78 -8.78
CA ASN A 92 -5.03 -17.88 -9.59
C ASN A 92 -4.29 -18.01 -10.92
N HIS A 93 -3.91 -16.89 -11.55
CA HIS A 93 -3.13 -16.90 -12.78
C HIS A 93 -1.72 -17.45 -12.57
N LEU A 94 -1.02 -17.04 -11.50
CA LEU A 94 0.32 -17.54 -11.17
C LEU A 94 0.30 -19.05 -10.85
N ILE A 95 -0.67 -19.49 -10.06
CA ILE A 95 -0.85 -20.91 -9.70
C ILE A 95 -1.16 -21.74 -10.95
N ALA A 96 -2.05 -21.25 -11.83
CA ALA A 96 -2.36 -21.92 -13.10
C ALA A 96 -1.15 -21.97 -14.05
N ALA A 97 -0.24 -21.00 -13.95
CA ALA A 97 1.03 -20.99 -14.68
C ALA A 97 2.12 -21.88 -14.06
N GLY A 98 1.85 -22.56 -12.93
CA GLY A 98 2.74 -23.53 -12.31
C GLY A 98 3.35 -23.10 -10.98
N GLU A 99 3.06 -21.90 -10.48
CA GLU A 99 3.54 -21.41 -9.17
C GLU A 99 2.70 -21.98 -8.02
N THR A 100 2.75 -23.30 -7.84
CA THR A 100 1.89 -24.05 -6.91
C THR A 100 2.49 -24.25 -5.52
N THR A 101 3.73 -23.83 -5.28
CA THR A 101 4.40 -23.95 -3.98
C THR A 101 3.61 -23.26 -2.87
N SER A 102 3.48 -23.93 -1.73
CA SER A 102 2.77 -23.45 -0.55
C SER A 102 3.52 -23.93 0.69
N TYR A 103 3.72 -23.04 1.65
CA TYR A 103 4.38 -23.32 2.93
C TYR A 103 3.40 -23.29 4.10
N LEU A 104 2.15 -22.89 3.87
CA LEU A 104 1.03 -23.03 4.81
C LEU A 104 0.17 -24.21 4.38
N THR A 105 0.07 -25.26 5.20
CA THR A 105 -0.78 -26.41 4.87
C THR A 105 -2.26 -26.04 4.97
N ASP A 106 -3.13 -26.78 4.29
CA ASP A 106 -4.57 -26.51 4.34
C ASP A 106 -5.13 -26.75 5.74
N GLU A 107 -4.59 -27.72 6.47
CA GLU A 107 -4.95 -28.05 7.86
C GLU A 107 -4.63 -26.89 8.81
N VAL A 108 -3.47 -26.25 8.61
CA VAL A 108 -3.04 -25.08 9.40
C VAL A 108 -4.00 -23.91 9.25
N VAL A 109 -4.50 -23.68 8.04
CA VAL A 109 -5.43 -22.58 7.74
C VAL A 109 -6.88 -22.95 8.06
N GLN A 110 -7.20 -24.25 8.11
CA GLN A 110 -8.56 -24.74 8.32
C GLN A 110 -9.14 -24.22 9.65
N GLY A 111 -10.36 -23.67 9.59
CA GLY A 111 -11.06 -23.17 10.77
C GLY A 111 -10.51 -21.86 11.33
N LYS A 112 -9.48 -21.26 10.72
CA LYS A 112 -8.90 -19.98 11.14
C LYS A 112 -9.62 -18.76 10.54
N LYS A 113 -10.81 -18.91 9.95
CA LYS A 113 -11.49 -17.78 9.30
C LYS A 113 -11.75 -16.64 10.29
N ARG A 114 -11.40 -15.41 9.91
CA ARG A 114 -11.68 -14.20 10.72
C ARG A 114 -12.33 -13.08 9.92
N ASP A 115 -13.00 -12.20 10.64
CA ASP A 115 -13.42 -10.89 10.12
C ASP A 115 -12.20 -9.99 9.91
N ARG A 116 -12.31 -9.09 8.93
CA ARG A 116 -11.22 -8.19 8.54
C ARG A 116 -11.37 -6.89 9.32
N PRO A 117 -10.29 -6.37 9.91
CA PRO A 117 -10.31 -5.04 10.48
C PRO A 117 -10.40 -4.00 9.36
N GLU A 118 -10.72 -2.77 9.74
CA GLU A 118 -10.69 -1.65 8.81
C GLU A 118 -9.23 -1.29 8.49
N VAL A 119 -8.92 -1.10 7.21
CA VAL A 119 -7.61 -0.63 6.74
C VAL A 119 -7.77 0.74 6.09
N GLY A 120 -6.80 1.61 6.35
CA GLY A 120 -6.75 2.95 5.80
C GLY A 120 -6.88 3.00 4.26
N PRO A 121 -7.59 4.00 3.71
CA PRO A 121 -7.80 4.10 2.27
C PRO A 121 -6.55 4.57 1.49
N HIS A 122 -5.56 5.14 2.17
CA HIS A 122 -4.35 5.69 1.59
C HIS A 122 -3.39 4.60 1.11
N ILE A 123 -2.58 4.92 0.09
CA ILE A 123 -1.62 3.98 -0.51
C ILE A 123 -0.50 3.61 0.47
N ALA A 124 0.05 4.61 1.14
CA ALA A 124 1.10 4.46 2.13
C ALA A 124 1.03 5.60 3.17
N PRO A 125 1.48 5.38 4.42
CA PRO A 125 1.70 4.05 5.00
C PRO A 125 0.38 3.27 5.04
N GLN A 126 0.43 1.96 4.79
CA GLN A 126 -0.73 1.10 4.93
C GLN A 126 -0.87 0.73 6.42
N ARG A 127 -2.02 1.08 7.01
CA ARG A 127 -2.29 0.87 8.44
C ARG A 127 -3.69 0.32 8.66
N GLN A 128 -3.77 -0.53 9.66
CA GLN A 128 -5.01 -0.98 10.27
C GLN A 128 -5.58 0.14 11.16
N LEU A 129 -6.90 0.26 11.20
CA LEU A 129 -7.62 1.33 11.91
C LEU A 129 -8.44 0.84 13.10
N THR A 130 -8.75 -0.46 13.14
CA THR A 130 -9.54 -1.11 14.19
C THR A 130 -8.86 -2.38 14.68
N GLU A 131 -9.36 -3.02 15.74
CA GLU A 131 -8.84 -4.31 16.25
C GLU A 131 -7.35 -4.28 16.63
N PHE A 132 -6.88 -3.20 17.24
CA PHE A 132 -5.50 -3.14 17.73
C PHE A 132 -5.25 -4.17 18.84
N PRO A 133 -4.10 -4.88 18.83
CA PRO A 133 -3.75 -5.80 19.89
C PRO A 133 -3.58 -5.08 21.22
N PRO A 134 -3.90 -5.73 22.34
CA PRO A 134 -3.48 -5.26 23.64
C PRO A 134 -1.97 -5.46 23.84
N GLU A 135 -1.41 -4.81 24.84
CA GLU A 135 0.05 -4.65 25.01
C GLU A 135 0.79 -5.99 25.24
N GLU A 136 0.15 -6.92 25.91
CA GLU A 136 0.62 -8.28 26.15
C GLU A 136 0.75 -9.08 24.86
N ILE A 137 -0.19 -8.92 23.92
CA ILE A 137 -0.16 -9.59 22.61
C ILE A 137 0.92 -8.96 21.72
N LYS A 138 1.10 -7.64 21.79
CA LYS A 138 2.21 -6.94 21.12
C LYS A 138 3.57 -7.47 21.56
N LYS A 139 3.79 -7.53 22.88
CA LYS A 139 5.03 -8.05 23.47
C LYS A 139 5.28 -9.51 23.11
N LYS A 140 4.22 -10.33 23.08
CA LYS A 140 4.34 -11.73 22.67
C LYS A 140 4.73 -11.86 21.20
N LEU A 141 4.08 -11.12 20.30
CA LEU A 141 4.43 -11.09 18.88
C LEU A 141 5.89 -10.65 18.69
N ASP A 142 6.31 -9.59 19.36
CA ASP A 142 7.71 -9.12 19.31
C ASP A 142 8.68 -10.20 19.79
N ALA A 143 8.43 -10.78 20.97
CA ALA A 143 9.29 -11.81 21.54
C ALA A 143 9.43 -13.01 20.58
N ASP A 144 8.32 -13.49 20.02
CA ASP A 144 8.30 -14.63 19.11
C ASP A 144 9.00 -14.28 17.76
N PHE A 145 8.82 -13.05 17.25
CA PHE A 145 9.50 -12.54 16.06
C PHE A 145 11.02 -12.49 16.24
N TYR A 146 11.53 -11.84 17.28
CA TYR A 146 12.98 -11.77 17.52
C TYR A 146 13.57 -13.15 17.89
N ALA A 147 12.82 -14.01 18.58
CA ALA A 147 13.25 -15.38 18.85
C ALA A 147 13.43 -16.18 17.56
N LEU A 148 12.53 -16.03 16.59
CA LEU A 148 12.64 -16.70 15.29
C LEU A 148 13.91 -16.28 14.54
N ALA A 149 14.21 -14.98 14.50
CA ALA A 149 15.46 -14.48 13.90
C ALA A 149 16.70 -15.04 14.61
N SER A 150 16.68 -15.05 15.95
CA SER A 150 17.80 -15.55 16.76
C SER A 150 18.10 -17.04 16.52
N ARG A 151 17.07 -17.87 16.34
CA ARG A 151 17.21 -19.31 16.05
C ARG A 151 17.63 -19.60 14.61
N ASN A 152 17.42 -18.65 13.69
CA ASN A 152 17.62 -18.83 12.25
C ASN A 152 18.57 -17.80 11.65
N GLN A 153 19.64 -17.43 12.35
CA GLN A 153 20.64 -16.45 11.88
C GLN A 153 21.32 -16.83 10.56
N HIS A 154 21.29 -18.11 10.19
CA HIS A 154 21.78 -18.61 8.91
C HIS A 154 20.83 -18.32 7.72
N LEU A 155 19.58 -17.91 8.02
CA LEU A 155 18.55 -17.56 7.04
C LEU A 155 18.14 -16.10 7.13
N ILE A 156 18.12 -15.55 8.35
CA ILE A 156 17.56 -14.25 8.70
C ILE A 156 18.63 -13.33 9.29
N LYS A 157 18.67 -12.11 8.79
CA LYS A 157 19.40 -10.98 9.36
C LYS A 157 18.40 -9.93 9.83
N LEU A 158 18.65 -9.33 10.99
CA LEU A 158 17.86 -8.19 11.48
C LEU A 158 18.53 -6.89 11.04
N SER A 159 17.72 -5.96 10.53
CA SER A 159 18.14 -4.61 10.15
C SER A 159 16.90 -3.70 10.10
N PRO A 160 17.05 -2.36 10.24
CA PRO A 160 15.94 -1.44 10.02
C PRO A 160 15.29 -1.66 8.64
N SER A 161 13.96 -1.71 8.60
CA SER A 161 13.15 -1.84 7.38
C SER A 161 13.45 -0.72 6.39
N HIS A 162 13.56 -1.03 5.09
CA HIS A 162 13.66 -0.01 4.05
C HIS A 162 12.33 0.69 3.78
N VAL A 163 11.22 0.07 4.16
CA VAL A 163 9.85 0.55 3.88
C VAL A 163 9.28 1.29 5.07
N GLU A 164 9.34 0.68 6.26
CA GLU A 164 8.81 1.25 7.50
C GLU A 164 9.78 2.24 8.15
N LEU A 165 11.09 2.08 7.94
CA LEU A 165 12.20 2.94 8.42
C LEU A 165 12.43 2.98 9.94
N HIS A 166 11.43 2.63 10.75
CA HIS A 166 11.45 2.82 12.21
C HIS A 166 11.33 1.51 13.00
N ALA A 167 11.33 0.37 12.32
CA ALA A 167 11.21 -0.96 12.89
C ALA A 167 12.26 -1.89 12.27
N ASP A 168 12.76 -2.84 13.06
CA ASP A 168 13.57 -3.92 12.53
C ASP A 168 12.71 -4.83 11.65
N ALA A 169 13.31 -5.26 10.54
CA ALA A 169 12.75 -6.22 9.62
C ALA A 169 13.67 -7.44 9.52
N PHE A 170 13.08 -8.55 9.11
CA PHE A 170 13.83 -9.69 8.63
C PHE A 170 14.35 -9.41 7.23
N PHE A 171 15.63 -9.67 7.03
CA PHE A 171 16.31 -9.69 5.75
C PHE A 171 16.90 -11.07 5.48
N LEU A 172 17.14 -11.40 4.22
CA LEU A 172 17.97 -12.55 3.88
C LEU A 172 19.34 -12.44 4.57
N ALA A 173 19.80 -13.53 5.18
CA ALA A 173 21.15 -13.63 5.69
C ALA A 173 22.19 -13.48 4.57
N ASP A 174 23.38 -12.99 4.94
CA ASP A 174 24.48 -12.80 4.01
C ASP A 174 24.94 -14.16 3.42
N GLY A 175 25.20 -14.20 2.10
CA GLY A 175 25.65 -15.41 1.41
C GLY A 175 24.56 -16.29 0.81
N LEU A 176 23.27 -15.98 1.04
CA LEU A 176 22.16 -16.60 0.31
C LEU A 176 22.04 -16.03 -1.11
N SER A 177 21.67 -16.87 -2.06
CA SER A 177 21.35 -16.46 -3.43
C SER A 177 19.89 -15.98 -3.49
N PRO A 178 19.63 -14.67 -3.65
CA PRO A 178 18.27 -14.16 -3.61
C PRO A 178 17.48 -14.53 -4.87
N SER A 179 16.25 -15.03 -4.69
CA SER A 179 15.28 -15.19 -5.78
C SER A 179 14.94 -13.85 -6.43
N PRO A 180 14.37 -13.81 -7.65
CA PRO A 180 13.96 -12.55 -8.28
C PRO A 180 13.03 -11.69 -7.41
N ILE A 181 12.11 -12.32 -6.67
CA ILE A 181 11.21 -11.63 -5.74
C ILE A 181 12.00 -11.08 -4.54
N ALA A 182 12.93 -11.85 -3.97
CA ALA A 182 13.79 -11.37 -2.90
C ALA A 182 14.66 -10.19 -3.35
N GLN A 183 15.20 -10.21 -4.57
CA GLN A 183 15.93 -9.07 -5.14
C GLN A 183 15.04 -7.84 -5.30
N GLN A 184 13.79 -8.04 -5.75
CA GLN A 184 12.83 -6.95 -5.90
C GLN A 184 12.52 -6.27 -4.54
N MET A 185 12.46 -7.05 -3.46
CA MET A 185 12.29 -6.56 -2.10
C MET A 185 13.59 -6.15 -1.41
N LYS A 186 14.72 -6.12 -2.15
CA LYS A 186 16.06 -5.81 -1.60
C LYS A 186 16.44 -6.67 -0.40
N GLY A 187 15.99 -7.91 -0.42
CA GLY A 187 16.21 -8.91 0.61
C GLY A 187 15.26 -8.80 1.81
N GLU A 188 14.37 -7.82 1.89
CA GLU A 188 13.43 -7.68 3.01
C GLU A 188 12.34 -8.76 2.93
N ILE A 189 12.18 -9.51 4.03
CA ILE A 189 11.27 -10.65 4.15
C ILE A 189 9.96 -10.23 4.82
N ALA A 190 10.07 -9.65 6.01
CA ALA A 190 8.93 -9.31 6.86
C ALA A 190 9.29 -8.19 7.85
N HIS A 191 8.32 -7.33 8.17
CA HIS A 191 8.44 -6.34 9.23
C HIS A 191 7.11 -6.10 9.95
N ILE A 192 7.20 -5.61 11.18
CA ILE A 192 6.04 -5.26 12.03
C ILE A 192 5.89 -3.74 12.07
N HIS A 193 4.65 -3.25 12.07
CA HIS A 193 4.34 -1.83 12.26
C HIS A 193 4.27 -1.44 13.75
N HIS A 194 5.43 -1.46 14.43
CA HIS A 194 5.56 -1.23 15.89
C HIS A 194 4.96 0.09 16.39
N LEU A 195 4.99 1.15 15.56
CA LEU A 195 4.58 2.48 16.01
C LEU A 195 3.07 2.63 16.23
N LYS A 196 2.24 1.73 15.69
CA LYS A 196 0.80 1.95 15.66
C LYS A 196 0.00 0.69 15.96
N ASP A 197 -0.05 -0.22 15.00
CA ASP A 197 -1.13 -1.19 14.90
C ASP A 197 -0.66 -2.64 15.04
N PHE A 198 0.66 -2.89 14.97
CA PHE A 198 1.26 -4.24 15.01
C PHE A 198 0.75 -5.18 13.91
N SER A 199 0.22 -4.61 12.82
CA SER A 199 0.09 -5.30 11.55
C SER A 199 1.46 -5.52 10.92
N LEU A 200 1.54 -6.41 9.93
CA LEU A 200 2.80 -6.78 9.30
C LEU A 200 2.75 -6.58 7.79
N HIS A 201 3.91 -6.35 7.20
CA HIS A 201 4.13 -6.62 5.80
C HIS A 201 5.12 -7.75 5.64
N LEU A 202 4.86 -8.63 4.68
CA LEU A 202 5.73 -9.74 4.34
C LEU A 202 5.45 -10.26 2.92
N THR A 203 6.34 -11.10 2.40
CA THR A 203 6.21 -11.69 1.07
C THR A 203 5.96 -13.20 1.17
N LEU A 204 4.91 -13.71 0.52
CA LEU A 204 4.52 -15.14 0.57
C LEU A 204 4.48 -15.77 -0.83
N ALA A 205 4.52 -17.09 -0.89
CA ALA A 205 4.21 -17.80 -2.12
C ALA A 205 2.77 -17.45 -2.61
N PRO A 206 2.49 -17.42 -3.93
CA PRO A 206 1.16 -17.08 -4.44
C PRO A 206 0.02 -17.91 -3.85
N ALA A 207 0.24 -19.22 -3.63
CA ALA A 207 -0.74 -20.10 -3.00
C ALA A 207 -1.04 -19.69 -1.55
N ASP A 208 -0.02 -19.31 -0.79
CA ASP A 208 -0.17 -18.85 0.60
C ASP A 208 -0.83 -17.47 0.67
N CYS A 209 -0.50 -16.56 -0.26
CA CYS A 209 -1.19 -15.27 -0.42
C CYS A 209 -2.70 -15.48 -0.60
N LYS A 210 -3.09 -16.42 -1.47
CA LYS A 210 -4.50 -16.74 -1.70
C LYS A 210 -5.16 -17.25 -0.43
N LYS A 211 -4.55 -18.23 0.26
CA LYS A 211 -5.08 -18.82 1.49
C LYS A 211 -5.32 -17.79 2.58
N ILE A 212 -4.35 -16.92 2.88
CA ILE A 212 -4.47 -15.93 3.95
C ILE A 212 -5.50 -14.85 3.61
N ILE A 213 -5.58 -14.42 2.34
CA ILE A 213 -6.56 -13.40 1.92
C ILE A 213 -7.96 -13.97 1.94
N GLU A 214 -8.20 -15.19 1.47
CA GLU A 214 -9.53 -15.82 1.48
C GLU A 214 -10.05 -16.06 2.90
N ASN A 215 -9.16 -16.46 3.82
CA ASN A 215 -9.49 -16.70 5.22
C ASN A 215 -9.50 -15.44 6.10
N GLY A 216 -9.13 -14.29 5.54
CA GLY A 216 -9.28 -12.99 6.22
C GLY A 216 -8.16 -12.57 7.12
N TRP A 217 -6.97 -13.10 6.92
CA TRP A 217 -5.78 -12.75 7.69
C TRP A 217 -4.96 -11.63 7.10
N GLY A 218 -5.21 -11.29 5.84
CA GLY A 218 -4.51 -10.20 5.20
C GLY A 218 -5.20 -9.72 3.93
N GLN A 219 -4.48 -8.85 3.26
CA GLN A 219 -4.84 -8.25 1.98
C GLN A 219 -3.56 -7.84 1.25
N ARG A 220 -3.64 -7.59 -0.06
CA ARG A 220 -2.49 -7.09 -0.81
C ARG A 220 -2.10 -5.68 -0.41
N HIS A 221 -0.85 -5.33 -0.69
CA HIS A 221 -0.44 -3.93 -0.68
C HIS A 221 -1.13 -3.15 -1.82
N LYS A 222 -1.48 -1.88 -1.64
CA LYS A 222 -2.14 -1.07 -2.69
C LYS A 222 -1.31 -0.89 -3.95
N LEU A 223 -0.01 -1.15 -3.90
CA LEU A 223 0.89 -1.14 -5.05
C LEU A 223 1.36 -2.55 -5.46
N SER A 224 0.76 -3.63 -4.94
CA SER A 224 1.16 -5.00 -5.32
C SER A 224 1.12 -5.19 -6.84
N GLY A 225 2.20 -5.72 -7.42
CA GLY A 225 2.33 -5.92 -8.87
C GLY A 225 2.56 -4.65 -9.68
N VAL A 226 2.80 -3.51 -9.04
CA VAL A 226 3.11 -2.25 -9.71
C VAL A 226 4.61 -2.14 -9.95
N LYS A 227 4.98 -1.84 -11.20
CA LYS A 227 6.34 -1.44 -11.61
C LYS A 227 6.27 -0.07 -12.25
N ILE A 228 6.82 0.95 -11.59
CA ILE A 228 6.88 2.31 -12.11
C ILE A 228 8.34 2.70 -12.33
N PRO A 229 8.70 3.08 -13.57
CA PRO A 229 10.05 3.52 -13.88
C PRO A 229 10.46 4.78 -13.10
N ARG A 230 11.72 4.80 -12.69
CA ARG A 230 12.45 5.93 -12.09
C ARG A 230 12.12 7.32 -12.62
N ALA A 231 11.94 7.44 -13.94
CA ALA A 231 11.66 8.71 -14.62
C ALA A 231 10.36 9.38 -14.17
N LEU A 232 9.40 8.62 -13.65
CA LEU A 232 8.08 9.14 -13.26
C LEU A 232 7.98 9.54 -11.78
N PHE A 233 8.94 9.12 -10.93
CA PHE A 233 8.92 9.37 -9.48
C PHE A 233 10.26 9.88 -8.94
N ALA A 234 10.73 11.01 -9.48
CA ALA A 234 11.87 11.76 -8.95
C ALA A 234 13.12 10.88 -8.68
N GLY A 235 13.41 9.91 -9.55
CA GLY A 235 14.58 9.05 -9.41
C GLY A 235 14.39 7.82 -8.49
N ARG A 236 13.17 7.52 -8.04
CA ARG A 236 12.84 6.34 -7.24
C ARG A 236 12.19 5.26 -8.11
N ASP A 237 12.74 4.04 -8.08
CA ASP A 237 12.08 2.88 -8.66
C ASP A 237 11.04 2.36 -7.67
N ILE A 238 9.79 2.28 -8.12
CA ILE A 238 8.70 1.68 -7.34
C ILE A 238 8.38 0.35 -7.99
N SER A 239 8.84 -0.74 -7.40
CA SER A 239 8.59 -2.10 -7.87
C SER A 239 8.16 -2.96 -6.69
N ILE A 240 6.86 -3.18 -6.53
CA ILE A 240 6.31 -4.01 -5.44
C ILE A 240 5.77 -5.32 -6.04
N PRO A 241 6.23 -6.49 -5.57
CA PRO A 241 5.78 -7.78 -6.09
C PRO A 241 4.30 -8.01 -5.78
N LEU A 242 3.66 -8.93 -6.50
CA LEU A 242 2.25 -9.26 -6.24
C LEU A 242 2.10 -9.92 -4.87
N GLU A 243 3.11 -10.69 -4.49
CA GLU A 243 3.30 -11.51 -3.30
C GLU A 243 3.48 -10.69 -2.01
N TYR A 244 3.70 -9.38 -2.13
CA TYR A 244 3.86 -8.50 -0.98
C TYR A 244 2.50 -8.14 -0.38
N VAL A 245 2.23 -8.70 0.79
CA VAL A 245 0.94 -8.65 1.47
C VAL A 245 1.02 -7.90 2.79
N PHE A 246 -0.14 -7.46 3.24
CA PHE A 246 -0.40 -6.85 4.55
C PHE A 246 -1.15 -7.87 5.40
N ILE A 247 -0.58 -8.25 6.54
CA ILE A 247 -1.17 -9.18 7.51
C ILE A 247 -1.75 -8.38 8.67
N TYR A 248 -2.99 -8.68 9.04
CA TYR A 248 -3.66 -8.01 10.15
C TYR A 248 -3.01 -8.36 11.49
N ALA A 249 -3.07 -7.42 12.43
CA ALA A 249 -2.54 -7.64 13.75
C ALA A 249 -3.26 -8.81 14.46
N PRO A 250 -2.52 -9.68 15.18
CA PRO A 250 -3.12 -10.72 16.01
C PRO A 250 -3.78 -10.10 17.25
N ARG A 251 -4.85 -10.71 17.75
CA ARG A 251 -5.62 -10.22 18.91
C ARG A 251 -5.49 -11.12 20.13
N THR A 252 -5.07 -12.36 19.94
CA THR A 252 -4.90 -13.37 20.99
C THR A 252 -3.59 -14.12 20.79
N GLU A 253 -3.19 -14.91 21.78
CA GLU A 253 -1.96 -15.72 21.67
C GLU A 253 -2.05 -16.77 20.55
N GLU A 254 -3.24 -17.34 20.34
CA GLU A 254 -3.51 -18.28 19.25
C GLU A 254 -3.38 -17.59 17.88
N GLU A 255 -3.79 -16.34 17.77
CA GLU A 255 -3.58 -15.55 16.55
C GLU A 255 -2.10 -15.20 16.37
N VAL A 256 -1.36 -14.92 17.44
CA VAL A 256 0.10 -14.72 17.36
C VAL A 256 0.78 -15.98 16.83
N ALA A 257 0.42 -17.16 17.36
CA ALA A 257 0.98 -18.42 16.88
C ALA A 257 0.75 -18.60 15.37
N PHE A 258 -0.48 -18.33 14.89
CA PHE A 258 -0.80 -18.42 13.47
C PHE A 258 -0.09 -17.35 12.61
N VAL A 259 -0.01 -16.10 13.09
CA VAL A 259 0.76 -15.05 12.41
C VAL A 259 2.24 -15.44 12.31
N MET A 260 2.81 -16.06 13.34
CA MET A 260 4.19 -16.55 13.29
C MET A 260 4.37 -17.72 12.32
N GLU A 261 3.37 -18.58 12.11
CA GLU A 261 3.39 -19.58 11.03
C GLU A 261 3.41 -18.92 9.64
N ILE A 262 2.66 -17.83 9.45
CA ILE A 262 2.71 -17.02 8.22
C ILE A 262 4.10 -16.40 8.04
N VAL A 263 4.70 -15.88 9.11
CA VAL A 263 6.08 -15.32 9.07
C VAL A 263 7.09 -16.41 8.71
N VAL A 264 6.97 -17.62 9.27
CA VAL A 264 7.81 -18.76 8.89
C VAL A 264 7.63 -19.14 7.42
N ALA A 265 6.40 -19.16 6.91
CA ALA A 265 6.13 -19.39 5.49
C ALA A 265 6.80 -18.34 4.59
N SER A 266 6.80 -17.07 5.02
CA SER A 266 7.51 -15.99 4.33
C SER A 266 9.02 -16.21 4.30
N VAL A 267 9.62 -16.60 5.43
CA VAL A 267 11.06 -16.93 5.50
C VAL A 267 11.39 -18.08 4.56
N LYS A 268 10.61 -19.16 4.56
CA LYS A 268 10.83 -20.30 3.65
C LYS A 268 10.74 -19.89 2.18
N PHE A 269 9.73 -19.12 1.82
CA PHE A 269 9.55 -18.64 0.44
C PHE A 269 10.70 -17.74 -0.02
N MET A 270 11.10 -16.78 0.82
CA MET A 270 12.11 -15.79 0.47
C MET A 270 13.54 -16.35 0.46
N THR A 271 13.81 -17.38 1.24
CA THR A 271 15.13 -18.02 1.35
C THR A 271 15.27 -19.30 0.52
N GLY A 272 14.15 -19.91 0.11
CA GLY A 272 14.12 -21.25 -0.48
C GLY A 272 14.38 -22.39 0.53
N ALA A 273 14.48 -22.08 1.83
CA ALA A 273 14.73 -23.08 2.86
C ALA A 273 13.52 -23.98 3.10
N VAL A 274 13.78 -25.27 3.36
CA VAL A 274 12.74 -26.23 3.73
C VAL A 274 12.48 -26.20 5.24
N GLU A 275 13.54 -26.02 6.03
CA GLU A 275 13.50 -26.00 7.49
C GLU A 275 13.76 -24.60 8.04
N VAL A 276 12.93 -24.20 9.01
CA VAL A 276 13.06 -22.98 9.82
C VAL A 276 12.74 -23.40 11.26
N ARG A 277 13.61 -23.05 12.21
CA ARG A 277 13.63 -23.54 13.60
C ARG A 277 12.92 -22.63 14.60
#